data_AF-M2PD27-F1
#
_entry.id   AF-M2PD27-F1
#
_cell.length_a   1.000
_cell.length_b   1.000
_cell.length_c   1.000
_cell.angle_alpha   90.00
_cell.angle_beta   90.00
_cell.angle_gamma   90.00
#
_symmetry.space_group_name_H-M   'P 1'
#
loop_
_entity.id
_entity.type
_entity.pdbx_description
1 polymer ?
#
loop_
_entity_poly.entity_id
_entity_poly.type
_entity_poly.pdbx_seq_one_letter_code
_entity_poly.pdbx_strand_id
1 'polypeptide(L)'
;MNEFSDKAKLMSLPLLEGKDARVYVERIDKIIRLMLERKDYPDVLPKVLDLLRLLCGQNGVYPNSFALQRVTKDSGSPISKGGFGSVWQGMHQGRSVAVKIVTNAASGSDVMKSLCKEAVAWMYARHRNITPFYGIYRATTDSVPWLVSKWMERGTVKSYLDDHTSCNRLHLLVGVADGLHYLHSIGLVHGDLKMVNILVDEDEQACLADFGLTVLRYTQKDEFIRGTTVMSGTRNWTAPELFDPQACGLNRRPLTTTETDVYALSMVMWEVFTGTIPF
;
A
#
# COMPACT_ATOMS: atom_id res chain seq x y z
N MET A 1 -29.14 -6.14 -19.50
CA MET A 1 -29.26 -4.90 -18.70
C MET A 1 -27.87 -4.28 -18.67
N ASN A 2 -27.71 -3.07 -19.22
CA ASN A 2 -26.42 -2.53 -19.68
C ASN A 2 -25.49 -2.08 -18.53
N GLU A 3 -24.50 -2.89 -18.17
CA GLU A 3 -23.39 -2.51 -17.25
C GLU A 3 -22.54 -1.33 -17.77
N PHE A 4 -22.56 -1.05 -19.08
CA PHE A 4 -21.95 0.17 -19.64
C PHE A 4 -22.64 1.46 -19.15
N SER A 5 -23.93 1.39 -18.78
CA SER A 5 -24.72 2.51 -18.26
C SER A 5 -24.30 2.90 -16.83
N ASP A 6 -23.97 1.92 -16.00
CA ASP A 6 -23.57 2.17 -14.61
C ASP A 6 -22.14 2.73 -14.52
N LYS A 7 -21.26 2.37 -15.45
CA LYS A 7 -19.89 2.92 -15.53
C LYS A 7 -19.89 4.40 -15.94
N ALA A 8 -20.75 4.77 -16.89
CA ALA A 8 -20.98 6.18 -17.23
C ALA A 8 -21.62 6.93 -16.04
N LYS A 9 -22.47 6.29 -15.24
CA LYS A 9 -23.11 6.90 -14.06
C LYS A 9 -22.19 7.12 -12.86
N LEU A 10 -21.23 6.22 -12.63
CA LEU A 10 -20.21 6.39 -11.58
C LEU A 10 -19.15 7.43 -12.00
N MET A 11 -18.79 7.48 -13.29
CA MET A 11 -17.99 8.55 -13.89
C MET A 11 -18.78 9.87 -14.07
N SER A 12 -20.11 9.82 -14.00
CA SER A 12 -21.01 10.97 -14.00
C SER A 12 -21.54 11.31 -12.61
N LEU A 13 -20.91 10.83 -11.53
CA LEU A 13 -20.93 11.59 -10.30
C LEU A 13 -20.41 12.98 -10.71
N PRO A 14 -21.21 14.06 -10.61
CA PRO A 14 -20.78 15.39 -11.03
C PRO A 14 -19.40 15.62 -10.43
N LEU A 15 -18.38 15.88 -11.27
CA LEU A 15 -16.95 15.88 -10.91
C LEU A 15 -16.79 16.40 -9.49
N LEU A 16 -16.70 15.49 -8.52
CA LEU A 16 -16.62 15.87 -7.12
C LEU A 16 -15.23 16.43 -6.93
N GLU A 17 -15.14 17.75 -6.97
CA GLU A 17 -13.90 18.51 -6.91
C GLU A 17 -13.92 19.48 -5.74
N GLY A 18 -12.72 19.85 -5.27
CA GLY A 18 -12.54 20.89 -4.27
C GLY A 18 -13.29 20.62 -2.96
N LYS A 19 -14.21 21.54 -2.60
CA LYS A 19 -14.91 21.51 -1.30
C LYS A 19 -15.89 20.34 -1.19
N ASP A 20 -16.58 20.00 -2.27
CA ASP A 20 -17.57 18.92 -2.26
C ASP A 20 -16.89 17.58 -2.05
N ALA A 21 -15.79 17.33 -2.79
CA ALA A 21 -14.95 16.14 -2.61
C ALA A 21 -14.54 15.94 -1.15
N ARG A 22 -14.11 17.00 -0.45
CA ARG A 22 -13.71 16.94 0.95
C ARG A 22 -14.86 16.51 1.85
N VAL A 23 -16.07 17.02 1.64
CA VAL A 23 -17.24 16.62 2.44
C VAL A 23 -17.53 15.12 2.27
N TYR A 24 -17.51 14.60 1.03
CA TYR A 24 -17.73 13.19 0.78
C TYR A 24 -16.62 12.30 1.37
N VAL A 25 -15.36 12.71 1.26
CA VAL A 25 -14.21 12.00 1.85
C VAL A 25 -14.40 11.81 3.36
N GLU A 26 -14.77 12.87 4.09
CA GLU A 26 -15.03 12.78 5.54
C GLU A 26 -16.22 11.88 5.88
N ARG A 27 -17.31 11.95 5.08
CA ARG A 27 -18.51 11.13 5.30
C ARG A 27 -18.22 9.66 5.06
N ILE A 28 -17.50 9.35 3.99
CA ILE A 28 -17.16 7.96 3.62
C ILE A 28 -16.17 7.37 4.63
N ASP A 29 -15.16 8.12 5.09
CA ASP A 29 -14.27 7.68 6.19
C ASP A 29 -15.07 7.29 7.44
N LYS A 30 -16.03 8.13 7.84
CA LYS A 30 -16.90 7.83 8.99
C LYS A 30 -17.72 6.56 8.77
N ILE A 31 -18.26 6.35 7.57
CA ILE A 31 -19.03 5.14 7.22
C ILE A 31 -18.13 3.90 7.32
N ILE A 32 -16.94 3.93 6.73
CA ILE A 32 -16.00 2.80 6.77
C ILE A 32 -15.64 2.43 8.21
N ARG A 33 -15.34 3.42 9.07
CA ARG A 33 -15.04 3.17 10.48
C ARG A 33 -16.20 2.48 11.21
N LEU A 34 -17.44 2.95 10.99
CA LEU A 34 -18.63 2.30 11.54
C LEU A 34 -18.84 0.88 11.01
N MET A 35 -18.57 0.63 9.73
CA MET A 35 -18.66 -0.71 9.13
C MET A 35 -17.62 -1.66 9.76
N LEU A 36 -16.39 -1.18 9.98
CA LEU A 36 -15.32 -1.96 10.61
C LEU A 36 -15.62 -2.28 12.09
N GLU A 37 -16.20 -1.35 12.83
CA GLU A 37 -16.62 -1.56 14.23
C GLU A 37 -17.72 -2.64 14.34
N ARG A 38 -18.66 -2.64 13.40
CA ARG A 38 -19.82 -3.55 13.41
C ARG A 38 -19.54 -4.93 12.81
N LYS A 39 -18.53 -5.06 11.94
CA LYS A 39 -18.21 -6.29 11.17
C LYS A 39 -19.37 -6.80 10.28
N ASP A 40 -20.31 -5.92 9.91
CA ASP A 40 -21.60 -6.31 9.34
C ASP A 40 -21.67 -6.34 7.79
N TYR A 41 -20.58 -6.02 7.07
CA TYR A 41 -20.67 -5.78 5.61
C TYR A 41 -19.42 -6.19 4.81
N PRO A 42 -19.00 -7.47 4.83
CA PRO A 42 -17.78 -7.93 4.15
C PRO A 42 -17.81 -7.68 2.63
N ASP A 43 -18.98 -7.77 1.98
CA ASP A 43 -19.10 -7.59 0.53
C ASP A 43 -19.15 -6.11 0.09
N VAL A 44 -19.53 -5.20 0.99
CA VAL A 44 -19.73 -3.77 0.67
C VAL A 44 -18.49 -2.96 1.02
N LEU A 45 -17.78 -3.33 2.10
CA LEU A 45 -16.61 -2.62 2.59
C LEU A 45 -15.54 -2.39 1.50
N PRO A 46 -15.14 -3.39 0.69
CA PRO A 46 -14.15 -3.17 -0.37
C PRO A 46 -14.58 -2.11 -1.40
N LYS A 47 -15.88 -2.04 -1.73
CA LYS A 47 -16.41 -1.08 -2.71
C LYS A 47 -16.38 0.35 -2.16
N VAL A 48 -16.74 0.51 -0.88
CA VAL A 48 -16.73 1.81 -0.21
C VAL A 48 -15.29 2.29 0.02
N LEU A 49 -14.38 1.38 0.37
CA LEU A 49 -12.94 1.66 0.44
C LEU A 49 -12.39 2.14 -0.90
N ASP A 50 -12.76 1.50 -2.02
CA ASP A 50 -12.29 1.91 -3.34
C ASP A 50 -12.84 3.27 -3.74
N LEU A 51 -14.11 3.55 -3.44
CA LEU A 51 -14.69 4.87 -3.65
C LEU A 51 -13.91 5.95 -2.88
N LEU A 52 -13.60 5.71 -1.60
CA LEU A 52 -12.78 6.64 -0.81
C LEU A 52 -11.39 6.83 -1.44
N ARG A 53 -10.74 5.73 -1.83
CA ARG A 53 -9.40 5.73 -2.42
C ARG A 53 -9.37 6.51 -3.74
N LEU A 54 -10.37 6.30 -4.60
CA LEU A 54 -10.52 7.00 -5.88
C LEU A 54 -10.79 8.50 -5.66
N LEU A 55 -11.72 8.86 -4.78
CA LEU A 55 -12.02 10.27 -4.48
C LEU A 55 -10.80 10.99 -3.90
N CYS A 56 -10.12 10.39 -2.92
CA CYS A 56 -8.90 10.93 -2.33
C CYS A 56 -7.80 11.08 -3.38
N GLY A 57 -7.60 10.06 -4.21
CA GLY A 57 -6.59 10.02 -5.25
C GLY A 57 -6.89 10.89 -6.47
N GLN A 58 -8.13 11.24 -6.76
CA GLN A 58 -8.48 12.18 -7.84
C GLN A 58 -8.25 13.63 -7.39
N ASN A 59 -8.54 13.92 -6.12
CA ASN A 59 -8.57 15.25 -5.56
C ASN A 59 -7.31 15.65 -4.78
N GLY A 60 -6.41 14.70 -4.49
CA GLY A 60 -5.23 14.97 -3.65
C GLY A 60 -5.60 15.38 -2.22
N VAL A 61 -6.73 14.86 -1.71
CA VAL A 61 -7.20 15.08 -0.33
C VAL A 61 -7.31 13.75 0.39
N TYR A 62 -7.27 13.78 1.71
CA TYR A 62 -7.42 12.61 2.58
C TYR A 62 -8.29 12.98 3.80
N PRO A 63 -8.91 12.01 4.49
CA PRO A 63 -9.72 12.29 5.66
C PRO A 63 -8.93 13.00 6.77
N ASN A 64 -9.54 13.96 7.46
CA ASN A 64 -8.91 14.66 8.58
C ASN A 64 -8.51 13.70 9.71
N SER A 65 -9.21 12.57 9.83
CA SER A 65 -8.89 11.50 10.78
C SER A 65 -7.53 10.82 10.52
N PHE A 66 -6.90 11.08 9.38
CA PHE A 66 -5.55 10.60 9.06
C PHE A 66 -4.49 11.62 9.49
N ALA A 67 -4.86 12.86 9.77
CA ALA A 67 -3.90 13.93 10.05
C ALA A 67 -3.26 13.74 11.43
N LEU A 68 -1.93 13.71 11.45
CA LEU A 68 -1.12 13.69 12.66
C LEU A 68 -0.61 15.10 13.00
N GLN A 69 -0.32 15.29 14.28
CA GLN A 69 0.32 16.50 14.79
C GLN A 69 1.64 16.13 15.47
N ARG A 70 2.60 17.06 15.49
CA ARG A 70 3.85 16.93 16.25
C ARG A 70 4.62 15.65 15.92
N VAL A 71 4.91 15.43 14.64
CA VAL A 71 5.84 14.39 14.19
C VAL A 71 7.18 15.05 13.93
N THR A 72 8.25 14.41 14.38
CA THR A 72 9.62 14.82 14.11
C THR A 72 10.32 13.73 13.33
N LYS A 73 11.34 14.11 12.55
CA LYS A 73 12.24 13.20 11.87
C LYS A 73 13.67 13.52 12.29
N ASP A 74 14.53 12.53 12.30
CA ASP A 74 15.93 12.72 12.67
C ASP A 74 16.67 13.59 11.64
N SER A 75 17.66 14.35 12.11
CA SER A 75 18.41 15.34 11.31
C SER A 75 19.55 14.74 10.47
N GLY A 76 19.76 13.42 10.54
CA GLY A 76 20.85 12.71 9.87
C GLY A 76 20.60 12.45 8.38
N SER A 77 20.99 11.28 7.91
CA SER A 77 20.62 10.76 6.58
C SER A 77 19.37 9.89 6.68
N PRO A 78 18.58 9.76 5.59
CA PRO A 78 17.52 8.76 5.57
C PRO A 78 18.11 7.35 5.68
N ILE A 79 17.35 6.48 6.34
CA ILE A 79 17.68 5.05 6.50
C ILE A 79 17.62 4.34 5.15
N SER A 80 16.67 4.74 4.30
CA SER A 80 16.53 4.19 2.96
C SER A 80 16.15 5.28 1.95
N LYS A 81 16.67 5.17 0.73
CA LYS A 81 16.28 5.97 -0.44
C LYS A 81 15.97 5.02 -1.59
N GLY A 82 14.82 5.22 -2.22
CA GLY A 82 14.38 4.42 -3.37
C GLY A 82 13.54 5.23 -4.34
N GLY A 83 13.02 4.56 -5.38
CA GLY A 83 12.19 5.20 -6.41
C GLY A 83 10.91 5.85 -5.89
N PHE A 84 10.46 5.46 -4.69
CA PHE A 84 9.25 5.98 -4.04
C PHE A 84 9.52 7.07 -2.98
N GLY A 85 10.79 7.47 -2.81
CA GLY A 85 11.19 8.53 -1.89
C GLY A 85 12.21 8.08 -0.85
N SER A 86 12.16 8.72 0.32
CA SER A 86 13.10 8.46 1.41
C SER A 86 12.39 8.11 2.72
N VAL A 87 12.96 7.17 3.47
CA VAL A 87 12.45 6.75 4.78
C VAL A 87 13.42 7.20 5.86
N TRP A 88 12.88 7.84 6.88
CA TRP A 88 13.60 8.39 8.03
C TRP A 88 13.07 7.75 9.30
N GLN A 89 13.91 7.63 10.31
CA GLN A 89 13.45 7.42 11.67
C GLN A 89 13.00 8.76 12.27
N GLY A 90 12.06 8.71 13.21
CA GLY A 90 11.52 9.89 13.86
C GLY A 90 10.77 9.57 15.14
N MET A 91 10.10 10.57 15.68
CA MET A 91 9.37 10.46 16.94
C MET A 91 7.96 11.04 16.81
N HIS A 92 6.96 10.33 17.34
CA HIS A 92 5.59 10.80 17.49
C HIS A 92 5.02 10.32 18.83
N GLN A 93 4.56 11.27 19.67
CA GLN A 93 3.98 10.96 20.99
C GLN A 93 4.88 10.06 21.87
N GLY A 94 6.21 10.27 21.81
CA GLY A 94 7.18 9.48 22.57
C GLY A 94 7.44 8.07 22.04
N ARG A 95 6.98 7.75 20.82
CA ARG A 95 7.23 6.48 20.14
C ARG A 95 8.08 6.67 18.90
N SER A 96 9.01 5.74 18.67
CA SER A 96 9.78 5.66 17.43
C SER A 96 8.83 5.40 16.25
N VAL A 97 9.01 6.15 15.16
CA VAL A 97 8.19 6.04 13.95
C VAL A 97 9.06 6.00 12.69
N ALA A 98 8.57 5.33 11.66
CA ALA A 98 9.11 5.48 10.31
C ALA A 98 8.36 6.62 9.60
N VAL A 99 9.13 7.51 8.98
CA VAL A 99 8.66 8.69 8.27
C VAL A 99 9.05 8.55 6.80
N LYS A 100 8.09 8.17 5.95
CA LYS A 100 8.26 8.09 4.50
C LYS A 100 7.89 9.42 3.86
N ILE A 101 8.86 10.03 3.20
CA ILE A 101 8.72 11.26 2.43
C ILE A 101 8.75 10.89 0.95
N VAL A 102 7.59 11.00 0.30
CA VAL A 102 7.47 10.70 -1.14
C VAL A 102 8.06 11.85 -1.94
N THR A 103 9.17 11.57 -2.62
CA THR A 103 9.83 12.53 -3.52
C THR A 103 9.81 11.92 -4.92
N ASN A 104 8.75 12.16 -5.68
CA ASN A 104 8.73 11.77 -7.10
C ASN A 104 9.17 12.97 -7.96
N ALA A 105 9.84 12.71 -9.09
CA ALA A 105 10.24 13.74 -10.04
C ALA A 105 9.07 14.31 -10.89
N ALA A 106 7.83 13.88 -10.57
CA ALA A 106 6.60 14.35 -11.18
C ALA A 106 6.09 15.64 -10.52
N SER A 107 5.14 16.32 -11.17
CA SER A 107 4.51 17.51 -10.62
C SER A 107 3.90 17.25 -9.22
N GLY A 108 3.90 18.26 -8.34
CA GLY A 108 3.46 18.09 -6.95
C GLY A 108 2.02 17.57 -6.78
N SER A 109 1.14 17.80 -7.76
CA SER A 109 -0.24 17.30 -7.74
C SER A 109 -0.31 15.78 -7.95
N ASP A 110 0.49 15.21 -8.85
CA ASP A 110 0.52 13.76 -9.09
C ASP A 110 1.08 12.99 -7.88
N VAL A 111 2.07 13.57 -7.20
CA VAL A 111 2.61 13.03 -5.94
C VAL A 111 1.54 12.94 -4.87
N MET A 112 0.79 14.03 -4.67
CA MET A 112 -0.27 14.09 -3.66
C MET A 112 -1.38 13.08 -3.93
N LYS A 113 -1.79 12.94 -5.20
CA LYS A 113 -2.79 11.97 -5.64
C LYS A 113 -2.36 10.53 -5.38
N SER A 114 -1.11 10.18 -5.67
CA SER A 114 -0.57 8.84 -5.39
C SER A 114 -0.50 8.57 -3.88
N LEU A 115 0.01 9.53 -3.11
CA LEU A 115 0.14 9.43 -1.65
C LEU A 115 -1.21 9.20 -0.98
N CYS A 116 -2.26 9.91 -1.43
CA CYS A 116 -3.62 9.71 -0.92
C CYS A 116 -4.13 8.29 -1.14
N LYS A 117 -3.86 7.68 -2.30
CA LYS A 117 -4.27 6.30 -2.58
C LYS A 117 -3.57 5.30 -1.66
N GLU A 118 -2.26 5.47 -1.50
CA GLU A 118 -1.44 4.65 -0.59
C GLU A 118 -1.93 4.78 0.85
N ALA A 119 -2.16 6.01 1.34
CA ALA A 119 -2.59 6.25 2.70
C ALA A 119 -3.97 5.64 3.00
N VAL A 120 -4.92 5.70 2.06
CA VAL A 120 -6.24 5.07 2.24
C VAL A 120 -6.13 3.56 2.29
N ALA A 121 -5.38 2.94 1.38
CA ALA A 121 -5.18 1.50 1.41
C ALA A 121 -4.53 1.04 2.72
N TRP A 122 -3.50 1.76 3.18
CA TRP A 122 -2.74 1.39 4.36
C TRP A 122 -3.50 1.64 5.68
N MET A 123 -4.24 2.75 5.80
CA MET A 123 -4.95 3.11 7.04
C MET A 123 -6.02 2.08 7.46
N TYR A 124 -6.68 1.45 6.49
CA TYR A 124 -7.73 0.47 6.76
C TYR A 124 -7.24 -0.98 6.69
N ALA A 125 -6.04 -1.23 6.20
CA ALA A 125 -5.42 -2.55 6.25
C ALA A 125 -4.85 -2.79 7.66
N ARG A 126 -5.65 -3.43 8.54
CA ARG A 126 -5.33 -3.64 9.96
C ARG A 126 -5.23 -5.12 10.29
N HIS A 127 -4.00 -5.61 10.38
CA HIS A 127 -3.69 -7.00 10.69
C HIS A 127 -2.35 -7.10 11.42
N ARG A 128 -2.15 -8.16 12.22
CA ARG A 128 -0.89 -8.38 12.97
C ARG A 128 0.35 -8.51 12.07
N ASN A 129 0.16 -8.91 10.81
CA ASN A 129 1.22 -9.04 9.80
C ASN A 129 1.16 -7.93 8.74
N ILE A 130 0.62 -6.76 9.11
CA ILE A 130 0.68 -5.54 8.30
C ILE A 130 1.28 -4.45 9.17
N THR A 131 2.26 -3.75 8.61
CA THR A 131 2.96 -2.68 9.34
C THR A 131 1.93 -1.62 9.78
N PRO A 132 1.83 -1.29 11.08
CA PRO A 132 0.83 -0.33 11.54
C PRO A 132 1.06 1.07 10.96
N PHE A 133 0.06 1.60 10.25
CA PHE A 133 0.06 2.99 9.78
C PHE A 133 -0.61 3.91 10.80
N TYR A 134 0.02 5.04 11.09
CA TYR A 134 -0.51 6.02 12.04
C TYR A 134 -1.22 7.17 11.35
N GLY A 135 -0.74 7.59 10.18
CA GLY A 135 -1.38 8.65 9.41
C GLY A 135 -0.40 9.52 8.65
N ILE A 136 -0.87 10.72 8.33
CA ILE A 136 -0.17 11.69 7.51
C ILE A 136 0.18 12.90 8.36
N TYR A 137 1.46 13.22 8.44
CA TYR A 137 1.91 14.48 9.02
C TYR A 137 2.20 15.51 7.94
N ARG A 138 1.84 16.77 8.22
CA ARG A 138 2.13 17.89 7.35
C ARG A 138 2.51 19.10 8.19
N ALA A 139 3.73 19.60 8.05
CA ALA A 139 4.23 20.70 8.88
C ALA A 139 3.52 22.03 8.55
N THR A 140 3.33 22.31 7.27
CA THR A 140 2.59 23.47 6.75
C THR A 140 1.69 23.07 5.58
N THR A 141 0.75 23.92 5.21
CA THR A 141 -0.15 23.71 4.05
C THR A 141 0.56 23.55 2.71
N ASP A 142 1.84 23.92 2.62
CA ASP A 142 2.64 23.84 1.40
C ASP A 142 3.75 22.78 1.50
N SER A 143 4.00 22.23 2.69
CA SER A 143 5.00 21.18 2.89
C SER A 143 4.58 19.85 2.25
N VAL A 144 5.58 19.05 1.85
CA VAL A 144 5.36 17.68 1.39
C VAL A 144 4.82 16.84 2.55
N PRO A 145 3.69 16.12 2.36
CA PRO A 145 3.16 15.26 3.41
C PRO A 145 4.08 14.08 3.70
N TRP A 146 4.13 13.68 4.97
CA TRP A 146 4.88 12.52 5.43
C TRP A 146 3.91 11.41 5.79
N LEU A 147 4.16 10.21 5.27
CA LEU A 147 3.48 8.99 5.70
C LEU A 147 4.20 8.49 6.95
N VAL A 148 3.45 8.27 8.04
CA VAL A 148 3.99 7.92 9.35
C VAL A 148 3.45 6.57 9.78
N SER A 149 4.35 5.63 10.08
CA SER A 149 4.03 4.28 10.52
C SER A 149 4.85 3.87 11.74
N LYS A 150 4.52 2.71 12.32
CA LYS A 150 5.36 2.06 13.33
C LYS A 150 6.79 1.92 12.79
N TRP A 151 7.77 2.21 13.63
CA TRP A 151 9.16 1.85 13.38
C TRP A 151 9.37 0.37 13.68
N MET A 152 9.99 -0.35 12.75
CA MET A 152 10.18 -1.79 12.82
C MET A 152 11.65 -2.06 13.15
N GLU A 153 11.94 -2.33 14.43
CA GLU A 153 13.29 -2.31 15.01
C GLU A 153 14.28 -3.27 14.33
N ARG A 154 13.78 -4.37 13.76
CA ARG A 154 14.62 -5.40 13.11
C ARG A 154 14.76 -5.19 11.60
N GLY A 155 14.25 -4.07 11.09
CA GLY A 155 14.37 -3.69 9.70
C GLY A 155 13.61 -4.63 8.76
N THR A 156 14.17 -4.86 7.58
CA THR A 156 13.58 -5.75 6.57
C THR A 156 13.84 -7.22 6.90
N VAL A 157 13.03 -8.14 6.38
CA VAL A 157 13.33 -9.58 6.46
C VAL A 157 14.70 -9.89 5.85
N LYS A 158 15.10 -9.17 4.80
CA LYS A 158 16.45 -9.30 4.22
C LYS A 158 17.55 -9.04 5.25
N SER A 159 17.58 -7.84 5.83
CA SER A 159 18.59 -7.48 6.85
C SER A 159 18.48 -8.38 8.08
N TYR A 160 17.27 -8.75 8.48
CA TYR A 160 17.05 -9.64 9.62
C TYR A 160 17.68 -11.02 9.43
N LEU A 161 17.50 -11.64 8.26
CA LEU A 161 18.09 -12.95 7.95
C LEU A 161 19.61 -12.90 7.79
N ASP A 162 20.15 -11.79 7.30
CA ASP A 162 21.60 -11.57 7.21
C ASP A 162 22.23 -11.63 8.63
N ASP A 163 21.54 -11.11 9.66
CA ASP A 163 22.00 -11.12 11.06
C ASP A 163 21.56 -12.36 11.88
N HIS A 164 20.47 -13.04 11.49
CA HIS A 164 19.83 -14.12 12.27
C HIS A 164 19.68 -15.41 11.46
N THR A 165 20.80 -15.98 11.02
CA THR A 165 20.82 -17.15 10.11
C THR A 165 20.05 -18.39 10.63
N SER A 166 19.93 -18.56 11.95
CA SER A 166 19.23 -19.66 12.61
C SER A 166 17.76 -19.37 12.97
N CYS A 167 17.19 -18.25 12.53
CA CYS A 167 15.81 -17.91 12.86
C CYS A 167 14.80 -18.92 12.27
N ASN A 168 13.60 -18.95 12.83
CA ASN A 168 12.51 -19.74 12.27
C ASN A 168 11.94 -19.06 11.01
N ARG A 169 12.52 -19.37 9.85
CA ARG A 169 12.10 -18.81 8.54
C ARG A 169 10.65 -19.15 8.19
N LEU A 170 10.17 -20.33 8.59
CA LEU A 170 8.78 -20.73 8.39
C LEU A 170 7.81 -19.84 9.17
N HIS A 171 8.14 -19.49 10.41
CA HIS A 171 7.34 -18.56 11.21
C HIS A 171 7.17 -17.20 10.52
N LEU A 172 8.26 -16.65 9.96
CA LEU A 172 8.20 -15.41 9.18
C LEU A 172 7.28 -15.56 7.96
N LEU A 173 7.46 -16.62 7.17
CA LEU A 173 6.68 -16.86 5.95
C LEU A 173 5.19 -17.10 6.22
N VAL A 174 4.84 -17.78 7.31
CA VAL A 174 3.44 -17.92 7.76
C VAL A 174 2.85 -16.54 8.05
N GLY A 175 3.58 -15.68 8.77
CA GLY A 175 3.13 -14.29 9.00
C GLY A 175 2.92 -13.51 7.69
N VAL A 176 3.85 -13.62 6.74
CA VAL A 176 3.72 -12.98 5.42
C VAL A 176 2.47 -13.47 4.69
N ALA A 177 2.24 -14.79 4.67
CA ALA A 177 1.08 -15.40 4.03
C ALA A 177 -0.24 -14.98 4.71
N ASP A 178 -0.29 -14.93 6.04
CA ASP A 178 -1.46 -14.46 6.80
C ASP A 178 -1.78 -13.00 6.47
N GLY A 179 -0.77 -12.13 6.42
CA GLY A 179 -0.92 -10.73 6.05
C GLY A 179 -1.44 -10.55 4.62
N LEU A 180 -0.90 -11.34 3.68
CA LEU A 180 -1.31 -11.28 2.28
C LEU A 180 -2.73 -11.80 2.07
N HIS A 181 -3.07 -12.92 2.73
CA HIS A 181 -4.42 -13.46 2.75
C HIS A 181 -5.44 -12.45 3.28
N TYR A 182 -5.10 -11.76 4.37
CA TYR A 182 -5.94 -10.69 4.91
C TYR A 182 -6.15 -9.56 3.89
N LEU A 183 -5.09 -9.06 3.23
CA LEU A 183 -5.22 -8.03 2.18
C LEU A 183 -6.20 -8.48 1.09
N HIS A 184 -6.04 -9.71 0.61
CA HIS A 184 -6.89 -10.28 -0.44
C HIS A 184 -8.35 -10.42 0.00
N SER A 185 -8.59 -10.72 1.28
CA SER A 185 -9.93 -10.81 1.88
C SER A 185 -10.68 -9.47 1.90
N ILE A 186 -9.96 -8.35 2.04
CA ILE A 186 -10.52 -6.99 1.98
C ILE A 186 -10.44 -6.39 0.57
N GLY A 187 -10.06 -7.20 -0.42
CA GLY A 187 -10.02 -6.84 -1.84
C GLY A 187 -8.80 -6.03 -2.28
N LEU A 188 -7.76 -5.93 -1.43
CA LEU A 188 -6.49 -5.29 -1.75
C LEU A 188 -5.50 -6.29 -2.33
N VAL A 189 -4.78 -5.86 -3.37
CA VAL A 189 -3.62 -6.57 -3.95
C VAL A 189 -2.39 -5.73 -3.64
N HIS A 190 -1.37 -6.35 -3.05
CA HIS A 190 -0.14 -5.68 -2.63
C HIS A 190 0.61 -5.09 -3.83
N GLY A 191 0.89 -5.92 -4.85
CA GLY A 191 1.42 -5.51 -6.16
C GLY A 191 2.95 -5.34 -6.25
N ASP A 192 3.67 -5.31 -5.13
CA ASP A 192 5.15 -5.23 -5.08
C ASP A 192 5.73 -6.05 -3.92
N LEU A 193 5.32 -7.31 -3.79
CA LEU A 193 5.78 -8.17 -2.69
C LEU A 193 7.21 -8.68 -2.96
N LYS A 194 8.13 -8.38 -2.03
CA LYS A 194 9.55 -8.79 -2.03
C LYS A 194 10.14 -8.65 -0.63
N MET A 195 11.24 -9.32 -0.29
CA MET A 195 11.79 -9.30 1.08
C MET A 195 12.09 -7.90 1.63
N VAL A 196 12.48 -6.95 0.79
CA VAL A 196 12.75 -5.56 1.22
C VAL A 196 11.49 -4.77 1.58
N ASN A 197 10.31 -5.25 1.18
CA ASN A 197 9.00 -4.69 1.52
C ASN A 197 8.31 -5.48 2.66
N ILE A 198 9.04 -6.38 3.31
CA ILE A 198 8.57 -7.11 4.49
C ILE A 198 9.46 -6.70 5.65
N LEU A 199 8.85 -6.16 6.71
CA LEU A 199 9.55 -5.68 7.89
C LEU A 199 9.37 -6.64 9.06
N VAL A 200 10.31 -6.64 10.00
CA VAL A 200 10.26 -7.47 11.21
C VAL A 200 10.19 -6.56 12.42
N ASP A 201 9.23 -6.81 13.29
CA ASP A 201 9.06 -6.04 14.53
C ASP A 201 9.91 -6.60 15.68
N GLU A 202 9.83 -5.96 16.83
CA GLU A 202 10.53 -6.34 18.06
C GLU A 202 10.25 -7.79 18.49
N ASP A 203 9.03 -8.28 18.25
CA ASP A 203 8.52 -9.62 18.59
C ASP A 203 8.76 -10.67 17.47
N GLU A 204 9.65 -10.35 16.53
CA GLU A 204 10.03 -11.20 15.40
C GLU A 204 8.84 -11.59 14.50
N GLN A 205 7.82 -10.73 14.43
CA GLN A 205 6.70 -10.89 13.51
C GLN A 205 7.00 -10.20 12.18
N ALA A 206 6.89 -10.96 11.09
CA ALA A 206 6.96 -10.41 9.74
C ALA A 206 5.67 -9.64 9.40
N CYS A 207 5.83 -8.44 8.87
CA CYS A 207 4.76 -7.54 8.50
C CYS A 207 4.95 -6.98 7.09
N LEU A 208 3.90 -7.01 6.29
CA LEU A 208 3.88 -6.38 4.97
C LEU A 208 4.00 -4.85 5.11
N ALA A 209 4.77 -4.23 4.22
CA ALA A 209 5.01 -2.80 4.15
C ALA A 209 5.04 -2.32 2.70
N ASP A 210 5.07 -1.00 2.52
CA ASP A 210 5.12 -0.31 1.21
C ASP A 210 3.91 -0.58 0.29
N PHE A 211 2.83 0.15 0.55
CA PHE A 211 1.55 0.05 -0.17
C PHE A 211 1.48 0.97 -1.40
N GLY A 212 2.62 1.48 -1.89
CA GLY A 212 2.68 2.47 -2.98
C GLY A 212 2.12 1.96 -4.32
N LEU A 213 2.12 0.64 -4.52
CA LEU A 213 1.60 -0.03 -5.71
C LEU A 213 0.30 -0.82 -5.47
N THR A 214 -0.31 -0.66 -4.29
CA THR A 214 -1.50 -1.42 -3.91
C THR A 214 -2.75 -1.00 -4.70
N VAL A 215 -3.49 -1.99 -5.19
CA VAL A 215 -4.71 -1.80 -5.99
C VAL A 215 -5.91 -2.53 -5.37
N LEU A 216 -7.13 -2.02 -5.61
CA LEU A 216 -8.39 -2.64 -5.18
C LEU A 216 -9.03 -3.43 -6.35
N ARG A 217 -9.49 -4.66 -6.06
CA ARG A 217 -9.92 -5.66 -7.05
C ARG A 217 -11.28 -5.40 -7.72
N TYR A 218 -12.08 -4.44 -7.23
CA TYR A 218 -13.52 -4.45 -7.52
C TYR A 218 -13.93 -4.01 -8.93
N THR A 219 -13.04 -3.43 -9.74
CA THR A 219 -13.41 -3.00 -11.10
C THR A 219 -12.77 -3.88 -12.17
N GLN A 220 -13.43 -5.01 -12.47
CA GLN A 220 -13.13 -5.89 -13.62
C GLN A 220 -13.18 -5.18 -14.99
N LYS A 221 -13.55 -3.90 -15.05
CA LYS A 221 -13.68 -3.11 -16.29
C LYS A 221 -12.97 -1.76 -16.26
N ASP A 222 -12.13 -1.44 -15.28
CA ASP A 222 -11.40 -0.16 -15.29
C ASP A 222 -10.09 -0.25 -16.06
N GLU A 223 -10.16 0.05 -17.35
CA GLU A 223 -9.03 0.30 -18.26
C GLU A 223 -8.16 1.51 -17.86
N PHE A 224 -8.34 2.10 -16.67
CA PHE A 224 -7.58 3.27 -16.21
C PHE A 224 -6.78 3.07 -14.93
N ILE A 225 -6.66 1.84 -14.44
CA ILE A 225 -5.60 1.53 -13.48
C ILE A 225 -4.31 1.53 -14.28
N ARG A 226 -3.54 2.61 -14.20
CA ARG A 226 -2.18 2.67 -14.72
C ARG A 226 -1.46 1.44 -14.17
N GLY A 227 -1.37 0.39 -15.00
CA GLY A 227 -0.62 -0.82 -14.66
C GLY A 227 0.72 -0.35 -14.14
N THR A 228 1.06 -0.78 -12.93
CA THR A 228 2.30 -0.41 -12.28
C THR A 228 3.40 -0.83 -13.24
N THR A 229 4.00 0.15 -13.93
CA THR A 229 5.08 -0.11 -14.87
C THR A 229 6.11 -0.86 -14.06
N VAL A 230 6.45 -2.09 -14.48
CA VAL A 230 7.44 -2.93 -13.79
C VAL A 230 8.67 -2.06 -13.57
N MET A 231 8.89 -1.63 -12.33
CA MET A 231 10.10 -0.90 -12.00
C MET A 231 11.25 -1.85 -12.29
N SER A 232 12.30 -1.35 -12.95
CA SER A 232 13.42 -2.15 -13.46
C SER A 232 14.11 -3.04 -12.41
N GLY A 233 13.82 -2.88 -11.12
CA GLY A 233 14.34 -3.68 -10.01
C GLY A 233 13.37 -4.69 -9.35
N THR A 234 12.13 -4.86 -9.82
CA THR A 234 11.15 -5.83 -9.25
C THR A 234 10.94 -7.06 -10.15
N ARG A 235 11.57 -7.12 -11.33
CA ARG A 235 11.27 -8.14 -12.36
C ARG A 235 11.35 -9.58 -11.82
N ASN A 236 12.28 -9.88 -10.93
CA ASN A 236 12.51 -11.21 -10.35
C ASN A 236 11.33 -11.74 -9.52
N TRP A 237 10.52 -10.86 -8.92
CA TRP A 237 9.31 -11.23 -8.16
C TRP A 237 8.02 -11.01 -8.97
N THR A 238 8.13 -10.45 -10.18
CA THR A 238 6.99 -10.11 -11.02
C THR A 238 6.45 -11.36 -11.73
N ALA A 239 5.14 -11.57 -11.65
CA ALA A 239 4.47 -12.67 -12.34
C ALA A 239 4.67 -12.58 -13.88
N PRO A 240 4.85 -13.71 -14.58
CA PRO A 240 5.18 -13.71 -16.00
C PRO A 240 4.12 -13.00 -16.85
N GLU A 241 2.84 -13.10 -16.50
CA GLU A 241 1.75 -12.42 -17.18
C GLU A 241 1.82 -10.90 -17.12
N LEU A 242 2.52 -10.31 -16.13
CA LEU A 242 2.74 -8.87 -16.02
C LEU A 242 3.93 -8.40 -16.85
N PHE A 243 4.92 -9.28 -17.08
CA PHE A 243 6.16 -8.98 -17.80
C PHE A 243 6.06 -9.29 -19.29
N ASP A 244 5.46 -10.43 -19.64
CA ASP A 244 5.24 -10.89 -21.02
C ASP A 244 3.80 -11.40 -21.19
N PRO A 245 2.82 -10.49 -21.21
CA PRO A 245 1.42 -10.85 -21.39
C PRO A 245 1.16 -11.61 -22.70
N GLN A 246 1.92 -11.33 -23.77
CA GLN A 246 1.73 -12.00 -25.05
C GLN A 246 2.16 -13.48 -24.99
N ALA A 247 3.30 -13.78 -24.36
CA ALA A 247 3.72 -15.16 -24.15
C ALA A 247 2.73 -15.95 -23.27
N CYS A 248 2.01 -15.27 -22.37
CA CYS A 248 0.95 -15.85 -21.56
C CYS A 248 -0.43 -15.90 -22.26
N GLY A 249 -0.52 -15.56 -23.55
CA GLY A 249 -1.77 -15.60 -24.31
C GLY A 249 -2.76 -14.46 -23.98
N LEU A 250 -2.29 -13.39 -23.34
CA LEU A 250 -3.10 -12.22 -23.01
C LEU A 250 -3.04 -11.18 -24.12
N ASN A 251 -4.21 -10.87 -24.71
CA ASN A 251 -4.38 -9.83 -25.73
C ASN A 251 -4.67 -8.44 -25.13
N ARG A 252 -4.53 -8.28 -23.81
CA ARG A 252 -4.82 -7.05 -23.08
C ARG A 252 -3.67 -6.72 -22.14
N ARG A 253 -3.58 -5.44 -21.75
CA ARG A 253 -2.62 -5.02 -20.73
C ARG A 253 -2.92 -5.78 -19.43
N PRO A 254 -1.93 -6.49 -18.87
CA PRO A 254 -2.13 -7.28 -17.66
C PRO A 254 -2.28 -6.34 -16.46
N LEU A 255 -3.06 -6.78 -15.48
CA LEU A 255 -3.32 -6.06 -14.23
C LEU A 255 -2.72 -6.84 -13.08
N THR A 256 -2.27 -6.15 -12.04
CA THR A 256 -1.90 -6.78 -10.77
C THR A 256 -3.15 -7.38 -10.13
N THR A 257 -3.07 -8.66 -9.77
CA THR A 257 -4.15 -9.43 -9.16
C THR A 257 -3.67 -10.18 -7.92
N THR A 258 -4.61 -10.80 -7.20
CA THR A 258 -4.31 -11.69 -6.07
C THR A 258 -3.40 -12.84 -6.48
N GLU A 259 -3.56 -13.35 -7.70
CA GLU A 259 -2.72 -14.43 -8.25
C GLU A 259 -1.29 -13.95 -8.51
N THR A 260 -1.12 -12.71 -9.00
CA THR A 260 0.22 -12.12 -9.17
C THR A 260 0.95 -11.93 -7.84
N ASP A 261 0.22 -11.62 -6.76
CA ASP A 261 0.76 -11.56 -5.39
C ASP A 261 1.17 -12.96 -4.88
N VAL A 262 0.40 -14.01 -5.21
CA VAL A 262 0.72 -15.40 -4.85
C VAL A 262 1.99 -15.88 -5.58
N TYR A 263 2.18 -15.47 -6.83
CA TYR A 263 3.44 -15.70 -7.55
C TYR A 263 4.61 -15.01 -6.82
N ALA A 264 4.45 -13.72 -6.49
CA ALA A 264 5.48 -12.96 -5.79
C ALA A 264 5.79 -13.56 -4.40
N LEU A 265 4.79 -14.08 -3.69
CA LEU A 265 4.98 -14.81 -2.43
C LEU A 265 5.86 -16.05 -2.63
N SER A 266 5.68 -16.80 -3.71
CA SER A 266 6.51 -17.95 -4.04
C SER A 266 7.98 -17.55 -4.27
N MET A 267 8.20 -16.40 -4.89
CA MET A 267 9.54 -15.82 -5.08
C MET A 267 10.17 -15.37 -3.76
N VAL A 268 9.38 -14.77 -2.86
CA VAL A 268 9.81 -14.44 -1.49
C VAL A 268 10.17 -15.70 -0.70
N MET A 269 9.37 -16.76 -0.79
CA MET A 269 9.69 -18.03 -0.12
C MET A 269 11.02 -18.58 -0.60
N TRP A 270 11.26 -18.57 -1.92
CA TRP A 270 12.54 -18.98 -2.48
C TRP A 270 13.69 -18.12 -1.95
N GLU A 271 13.57 -16.79 -2.04
CA GLU A 271 14.58 -15.82 -1.58
C GLU A 271 14.91 -16.00 -0.09
N VAL A 272 13.90 -16.23 0.75
CA VAL A 272 14.07 -16.48 2.20
C VAL A 272 14.85 -17.76 2.47
N PHE A 273 14.63 -18.84 1.71
CA PHE A 273 15.31 -20.10 1.95
C PHE A 273 16.72 -20.15 1.33
N THR A 274 16.93 -19.55 0.15
CA THR A 274 18.23 -19.57 -0.53
C THR A 274 19.15 -18.45 -0.08
N GLY A 275 18.61 -17.32 0.39
CA GLY A 275 19.35 -16.10 0.66
C GLY A 275 19.82 -15.36 -0.59
N THR A 276 19.37 -15.77 -1.78
CA THR A 276 19.74 -15.18 -3.06
C THR A 276 18.52 -14.55 -3.74
N ILE A 277 18.73 -13.57 -4.62
CA ILE A 277 17.65 -12.99 -5.46
C ILE A 277 17.13 -14.08 -6.42
N PRO A 278 15.80 -14.25 -6.61
CA PRO A 278 15.24 -15.26 -7.52
C PRO A 278 15.67 -15.04 -8.97
N PHE A 279 16.26 -16.05 -9.62
CA PHE A 279 16.75 -16.00 -11.01
C PHE A 279 17.81 -14.91 -11.25
#